data_AF-A0A924JHU0-F1
#
_entry.id   AF-A0A924JHU0-F1
#
_cell.length_a   1.000
_cell.length_b   1.000
_cell.length_c   1.000
_cell.angle_alpha   90.00
_cell.angle_beta   90.00
_cell.angle_gamma   90.00
#
_symmetry.space_group_name_H-M   'P 1'
#
loop_
_entity.id
_entity.type
_entity.pdbx_description
1 polymer ?
#
loop_
_entity_poly.entity_id
_entity_poly.type
_entity_poly.pdbx_seq_one_letter_code
_entity_poly.pdbx_strand_id
1 'polypeptide(L)' 'MTIPTARQIKAITEIGGLAIADDVAERIAHAIGPAYEGFAAIAGTLPMDLEPATFLVVQNMDVAK' A
#
# COMPACT_ATOMS: atom_id res chain seq x y z
N MET A 1 -3.81 8.79 5.16
CA MET A 1 -3.27 8.18 3.92
C MET A 1 -3.85 8.94 2.73
N THR A 2 -3.06 9.27 1.70
CA THR A 2 -3.57 9.98 0.50
C THR A 2 -3.91 8.98 -0.61
N ILE A 3 -4.97 9.27 -1.37
CA ILE A 3 -5.39 8.44 -2.50
C ILE A 3 -4.28 8.46 -3.57
N PRO A 4 -3.77 7.30 -4.02
CA PRO A 4 -2.70 7.25 -5.01
C PRO A 4 -3.18 7.69 -6.39
N THR A 5 -2.34 8.46 -7.07
CA THR A 5 -2.58 8.90 -8.46
C THR A 5 -2.34 7.78 -9.46
N ALA A 6 -2.93 7.88 -10.66
CA ALA A 6 -2.70 6.92 -11.75
C ALA A 6 -1.20 6.73 -12.06
N ARG A 7 -0.42 7.83 -12.04
CA ARG A 7 1.04 7.78 -12.22
C ARG A 7 1.74 6.94 -11.15
N GLN A 8 1.33 7.08 -9.89
CA GLN A 8 1.90 6.29 -8.79
C GLN A 8 1.51 4.83 -8.88
N ILE A 9 0.26 4.53 -9.25
CA ILE A 9 -0.20 3.16 -9.46
C ILE A 9 0.63 2.48 -10.55
N LYS A 10 0.83 3.14 -11.69
CA LYS A 10 1.65 2.62 -12.79
C LYS A 10 3.07 2.30 -12.35
N ALA A 11 3.71 3.19 -11.60
CA ALA A 11 5.05 2.97 -11.06
C ALA A 11 5.11 1.77 -10.11
N ILE A 12 4.12 1.61 -9.22
CA ILE A 12 4.04 0.49 -8.27
C ILE A 12 3.86 -0.84 -9.01
N THR A 13 2.97 -0.88 -10.00
CA THR A 13 2.69 -2.11 -10.75
C THR A 13 3.88 -2.52 -11.62
N GLU A 14 4.61 -1.56 -12.20
CA GLU A 14 5.86 -1.82 -12.93
C GLU A 14 6.94 -2.43 -12.03
N ILE A 15 7.12 -1.92 -10.80
CA ILE A 15 8.04 -2.51 -9.82
C ILE A 15 7.63 -3.95 -9.48
N GLY A 16 6.32 -4.23 -9.43
CA GLY A 16 5.76 -5.57 -9.23
C GLY A 16 5.81 -6.49 -10.45
N GLY A 17 6.39 -6.07 -11.57
CA GLY A 17 6.43 -6.86 -12.81
C GLY A 17 5.09 -6.94 -13.57
N LEU A 18 4.13 -6.10 -13.20
CA LEU A 18 2.80 -6.02 -13.81
C LEU A 18 2.70 -4.71 -14.59
N ALA A 19 3.21 -4.70 -15.83
CA ALA A 19 3.01 -3.56 -16.71
C ALA A 19 1.53 -3.43 -17.08
N ILE A 20 0.93 -2.27 -16.80
CA ILE A 20 -0.47 -1.97 -17.10
C ILE A 20 -0.57 -0.76 -18.03
N ALA A 21 -1.66 -0.71 -18.80
CA ALA A 21 -1.98 0.45 -19.64
C ALA A 21 -2.46 1.64 -18.80
N ASP A 22 -2.37 2.85 -19.37
CA ASP A 22 -2.69 4.10 -18.68
C ASP A 22 -4.17 4.18 -18.26
N ASP A 23 -5.07 3.69 -19.11
CA ASP A 23 -6.51 3.63 -18.83
C ASP A 23 -6.83 2.69 -17.66
N VAL A 24 -6.08 1.60 -17.54
CA VAL A 24 -6.19 0.68 -16.40
C VAL A 24 -5.72 1.35 -15.11
N ALA A 25 -4.61 2.09 -15.16
CA ALA A 25 -4.10 2.84 -14.01
C ALA A 25 -5.10 3.91 -13.54
N GLU A 26 -5.74 4.63 -14.48
CA GLU A 26 -6.81 5.59 -14.17
C GLU A 26 -8.03 4.93 -13.53
N ARG A 27 -8.46 3.78 -14.05
CA ARG A 27 -9.57 3.01 -13.47
C ARG A 27 -9.27 2.55 -12.05
N ILE A 28 -8.03 2.10 -11.77
CA ILE A 28 -7.62 1.72 -10.42
C ILE A 28 -7.62 2.95 -9.50
N ALA A 29 -7.09 4.09 -9.95
CA ALA A 29 -7.08 5.33 -9.17
C ALA A 29 -8.50 5.76 -8.76
N HIS A 30 -9.46 5.68 -9.69
CA HIS A 30 -10.86 5.97 -9.41
C HIS A 30 -11.52 4.94 -8.50
N ALA A 31 -11.25 3.64 -8.70
CA ALA A 31 -11.89 2.57 -7.96
C ALA A 31 -11.39 2.43 -6.51
N ILE A 32 -10.14 2.79 -6.23
CA ILE A 32 -9.52 2.57 -4.93
C ILE A 32 -9.81 3.69 -3.91
N GLY A 33 -10.28 4.85 -4.36
CA GLY A 33 -10.64 5.99 -3.51
C GLY A 33 -11.56 5.61 -2.32
N PRO A 34 -12.71 4.95 -2.56
CA PRO A 34 -13.61 4.51 -1.48
C PRO A 34 -12.95 3.55 -0.48
N ALA A 35 -12.03 2.70 -0.94
CA ALA A 35 -11.29 1.81 -0.05
C ALA A 35 -10.34 2.60 0.86
N TYR A 36 -9.65 3.62 0.33
CA TYR A 36 -8.78 4.50 1.11
C TYR A 36 -9.54 5.32 2.16
N GLU A 37 -10.74 5.82 1.81
CA GLU A 37 -11.60 6.53 2.76
C GLU A 37 -12.06 5.62 3.90
N GLY A 38 -12.46 4.38 3.58
CA GLY A 38 -12.83 3.38 4.60
C GLY A 38 -11.65 2.96 5.48
N PHE A 39 -10.47 2.74 4.88
CA PHE A 39 -9.25 2.40 5.63
C PHE A 39 -8.73 3.56 6.49
N ALA A 40 -8.93 4.81 6.08
CA ALA A 40 -8.46 5.98 6.81
C ALA A 40 -9.03 6.07 8.24
N ALA A 41 -10.23 5.55 8.48
CA ALA A 41 -10.85 5.51 9.81
C ALA A 41 -10.20 4.50 10.77
N ILE A 42 -9.48 3.49 10.24
CA ILE A 42 -8.83 2.41 11.01
C ILE A 42 -7.31 2.58 11.01
N ALA A 43 -6.75 3.31 10.03
CA ALA A 43 -5.35 3.70 9.97
C ALA A 43 -4.94 4.43 11.28
N GLY A 44 -3.86 3.97 11.91
CA GLY A 44 -3.43 4.42 13.24
C GLY A 44 -3.98 3.60 14.42
N THR A 45 -4.90 2.66 14.18
CA THR A 45 -5.30 1.64 15.17
C THR A 45 -4.76 0.25 14.83
N LEU A 46 -4.20 0.10 13.62
CA LEU A 46 -3.58 -1.13 13.19
C LEU A 46 -2.30 -1.37 14.01
N PRO A 47 -2.07 -2.59 14.53
CA PRO A 47 -0.87 -2.90 15.30
C PRO A 47 0.44 -2.50 14.59
N MET A 48 0.45 -2.62 13.26
CA MET A 48 1.59 -2.28 12.40
C MET A 48 1.79 -0.78 12.18
N ASP A 49 0.75 0.04 12.35
CA ASP A 49 0.87 1.52 12.29
C ASP A 49 1.42 2.10 13.61
N LEU A 50 1.11 1.45 14.73
CA LEU A 50 1.51 1.92 16.07
C LEU A 50 2.94 1.51 16.43
N GLU A 51 3.39 0.32 16.04
CA GLU A 51 4.75 -0.13 16.29
C GLU A 51 5.42 -0.81 15.07
N PRO A 52 5.72 -0.07 13.99
CA PRO A 52 6.38 -0.62 12.81
C PRO A 52 7.75 -1.26 13.12
N ALA A 53 8.45 -0.73 14.13
CA ALA A 53 9.75 -1.21 14.56
C ALA A 53 9.68 -2.64 15.14
N THR A 54 8.60 -2.98 15.86
CA THR A 54 8.42 -4.30 16.47
C THR A 54 8.30 -5.38 15.41
N PHE A 55 7.63 -5.11 14.28
CA PHE A 55 7.57 -6.04 13.14
C PHE A 55 8.95 -6.32 12.54
N LEU A 56 9.75 -5.28 12.29
CA LEU A 56 11.10 -5.44 11.75
C LEU A 56 12.00 -6.21 12.71
N VAL A 57 11.87 -5.96 14.03
CA VAL A 57 12.61 -6.69 15.05
C VAL A 57 12.24 -8.18 15.04
N VAL A 58 10.95 -8.53 15.03
CA VAL A 58 10.49 -9.93 14.97
C VAL A 58 10.96 -10.62 13.69
N GLN A 59 10.80 -9.98 12.53
CA GLN A 59 11.26 -10.53 11.25
C GLN A 59 12.77 -10.78 11.23
N ASN A 60 13.57 -9.85 11.75
CA ASN A 60 15.02 -10.03 11.81
C ASN A 60 15.43 -11.11 12.82
N MET A 61 14.65 -11.34 13.88
CA MET A 61 14.89 -12.42 14.84
C MET A 61 14.58 -13.80 14.25
N ASP A 62 13.56 -13.92 13.40
CA ASP A 62 13.25 -15.18 12.69
C ASP A 62 14.32 -15.53 11.63
N VAL A 63 14.92 -14.53 10.99
CA VAL A 63 16.02 -14.72 10.01
C VAL A 63 17.36 -15.07 10.67
N ALA A 64 17.54 -14.73 11.95
CA ALA A 64 18.78 -14.99 12.70
C ALA A 64 18.87 -16.41 13.30
N LYS A 65 17.93 -17.30 12.97
CA LYS A 65 17.85 -18.68 13.46
C LYS A 65 18.21 -19.69 12.37
#